data_AF-A0AAD7NSC2-F1
#
_entry.id   AF-A0AAD7NSC2-F1
#
_cell.length_a   1.000
_cell.length_b   1.000
_cell.length_c   1.000
_cell.angle_alpha   90.00
_cell.angle_beta   90.00
_cell.angle_gamma   90.00
#
_symmetry.space_group_name_H-M   'P 1'
#
loop_
_entity.id
_entity.type
_entity.pdbx_description
1 polymer ?
#
loop_
_entity_poly.entity_id
_entity_poly.type
_entity_poly.pdbx_seq_one_letter_code
_entity_poly.pdbx_strand_id
1 'polypeptide(L)'
;MKFAAFASLLTFALGAHAASVTANTSLDVVACSNGVHGLEHLGYTNFGSLPTFPFIGGAGAVEAFDSVNCGTCWQLTYTNGSGAKKSINVLAIDHAAAGTFNIALEAMNTLTGGQAAIQVDKSVCKL
;
A
#
# COMPACT_ATOMS: atom_id res chain seq x y z
N MET A 1 -7.25 -48.18 -7.46
CA MET A 1 -7.78 -46.91 -6.92
C MET A 1 -6.64 -45.90 -6.93
N LYS A 2 -6.66 -44.90 -7.83
CA LYS A 2 -5.64 -43.84 -7.89
C LYS A 2 -6.11 -42.70 -6.99
N PHE A 3 -5.40 -42.46 -5.88
CA PHE A 3 -5.59 -41.29 -5.05
C PHE A 3 -4.89 -40.09 -5.70
N ALA A 4 -5.66 -39.12 -6.19
CA ALA A 4 -5.11 -37.81 -6.54
C ALA A 4 -4.98 -36.99 -5.26
N ALA A 5 -3.75 -36.67 -4.87
CA ALA A 5 -3.48 -35.70 -3.83
C ALA A 5 -3.77 -34.30 -4.38
N PHE A 6 -4.86 -33.68 -3.93
CA PHE A 6 -5.12 -32.27 -4.17
C PHE A 6 -4.20 -31.47 -3.24
N ALA A 7 -3.09 -30.98 -3.79
CA ALA A 7 -2.28 -29.95 -3.14
C ALA A 7 -3.11 -28.66 -3.09
N SER A 8 -3.70 -28.37 -1.94
CA SER A 8 -4.33 -27.07 -1.68
C SER A 8 -3.23 -26.00 -1.71
N LEU A 9 -3.17 -25.20 -2.78
CA LEU A 9 -2.40 -23.97 -2.78
C LEU A 9 -3.06 -23.02 -1.79
N LEU A 10 -2.48 -22.90 -0.58
CA LEU A 10 -2.77 -21.81 0.33
C LEU A 10 -2.31 -20.52 -0.35
N THR A 11 -3.24 -19.88 -1.06
CA THR A 11 -2.97 -18.58 -1.67
C THR A 11 -2.93 -17.58 -0.53
N PHE A 12 -1.74 -17.26 -0.01
CA PHE A 12 -1.55 -16.07 0.81
C PHE A 12 -1.87 -14.89 -0.10
N ALA A 13 -3.10 -14.38 -0.01
CA ALA A 13 -3.41 -13.09 -0.60
C ALA A 13 -2.55 -12.06 0.13
N LEU A 14 -1.59 -11.45 -0.56
CA LEU A 14 -1.05 -10.17 -0.11
C LEU A 14 -2.24 -9.21 -0.10
N GLY A 15 -2.79 -8.98 1.08
CA GLY A 15 -3.86 -8.01 1.28
C GLY A 15 -3.26 -6.63 1.20
N ALA A 16 -3.48 -5.93 0.09
CA ALA A 16 -3.22 -4.51 0.03
C ALA A 16 -4.50 -3.78 0.48
N HIS A 17 -4.42 -2.95 1.53
CA HIS A 17 -5.54 -2.09 1.96
C HIS A 17 -5.34 -0.67 1.42
N ALA A 18 -6.45 0.06 1.31
CA ALA A 18 -6.48 1.41 0.78
C ALA A 18 -6.83 2.41 1.88
N ALA A 19 -6.09 3.52 1.97
CA ALA A 19 -6.38 4.61 2.90
C ALA A 19 -6.44 5.96 2.17
N SER A 20 -7.35 6.84 2.57
CA SER A 20 -7.36 8.22 2.05
C SER A 20 -6.18 8.99 2.64
N VAL A 21 -5.39 9.66 1.80
CA VAL A 21 -4.21 10.44 2.22
C VAL A 21 -4.33 11.87 1.70
N THR A 22 -3.77 12.83 2.44
CA THR A 22 -3.76 14.25 2.06
C THR A 22 -2.33 14.76 1.98
N ALA A 23 -2.04 15.63 0.99
CA ALA A 23 -0.70 16.15 0.76
C ALA A 23 -0.09 16.86 1.99
N ASN A 24 -0.91 17.56 2.78
CA ASN A 24 -0.45 18.33 3.94
C ASN A 24 -0.25 17.49 5.21
N THR A 25 -0.47 16.18 5.16
CA THR A 25 -0.21 15.30 6.32
C THR A 25 1.29 15.28 6.61
N SER A 26 1.69 15.65 7.83
CA SER A 26 3.10 15.65 8.27
C SER A 26 3.71 14.25 8.17
N LEU A 27 5.02 14.14 7.90
CA LEU A 27 5.74 12.87 8.01
C LEU A 27 5.88 12.40 9.46
N ASP A 28 5.81 13.29 10.46
CA ASP A 28 5.89 12.95 11.90
C ASP A 28 4.89 11.87 12.36
N VAL A 29 3.81 11.65 11.60
CA VAL A 29 2.74 10.70 11.97
C VAL A 29 2.99 9.27 11.48
N VAL A 30 4.09 9.02 10.75
CA VAL A 30 4.43 7.70 10.19
C VAL A 30 5.79 7.22 10.69
N ALA A 31 6.02 5.90 10.58
CA ALA A 31 7.25 5.26 11.05
C ALA A 31 8.52 5.78 10.35
N CYS A 32 8.41 6.23 9.10
CA CYS A 32 9.53 6.76 8.32
C CYS A 32 9.65 8.30 8.37
N SER A 33 9.35 8.87 9.53
CA SER A 33 9.47 10.31 9.83
C SER A 33 10.94 10.76 9.85
N ASN A 34 11.55 10.82 11.03
CA ASN A 34 12.95 11.17 11.26
C ASN A 34 13.77 9.93 11.67
N GLY A 35 14.94 10.16 12.27
CA GLY A 35 15.95 9.13 12.50
C GLY A 35 16.94 9.01 11.34
N VAL A 36 17.86 8.05 11.46
CA VAL A 36 18.94 7.84 10.49
C VAL A 36 18.41 7.36 9.13
N HIS A 37 17.30 6.63 9.12
CA HIS A 37 16.62 6.09 7.94
C HIS A 37 15.30 6.81 7.62
N GLY A 38 14.90 7.80 8.43
CA GLY A 38 13.70 8.61 8.19
C GLY A 38 13.73 9.39 6.88
N LEU A 39 12.59 9.87 6.40
CA LEU A 39 12.52 10.64 5.15
C LEU A 39 12.76 12.14 5.36
N GLU A 40 12.61 12.63 6.58
CA GLU A 40 12.77 14.06 6.89
C GLU A 40 14.21 14.56 6.72
N HIS A 41 15.22 13.71 6.95
CA HIS A 41 16.62 14.09 6.73
C HIS A 41 16.94 14.32 5.24
N LEU A 42 16.08 13.84 4.33
CA LEU A 42 16.18 14.06 2.88
C LEU A 42 15.49 15.35 2.44
N GLY A 43 14.92 16.14 3.36
CA GLY A 43 14.25 17.40 3.08
C GLY A 43 12.74 17.30 2.81
N TYR A 44 12.16 16.12 2.99
CA TYR A 44 10.71 15.93 2.93
C TYR A 44 10.07 16.32 4.27
N THR A 45 8.85 16.87 4.25
CA THR A 45 8.18 17.36 5.48
C THR A 45 6.74 16.87 5.61
N ASN A 46 6.08 16.62 4.48
CA ASN A 46 4.71 16.13 4.42
C ASN A 46 4.56 15.16 3.26
N PHE A 47 3.45 14.44 3.21
CA PHE A 47 3.19 13.44 2.18
C PHE A 47 3.31 14.02 0.77
N GLY A 48 2.82 15.25 0.55
CA GLY A 48 2.85 15.93 -0.75
C GLY A 48 4.25 16.34 -1.21
N SER A 49 5.21 16.45 -0.30
CA SER A 49 6.60 16.72 -0.64
C SER A 49 7.35 15.50 -1.18
N LEU A 50 6.80 14.30 -1.00
CA LEU A 50 7.40 13.05 -1.50
C LEU A 50 7.30 12.94 -3.03
N PRO A 51 8.35 12.48 -3.72
CA PRO A 51 8.44 12.53 -5.18
C PRO A 51 7.43 11.64 -5.90
N THR A 52 6.87 10.65 -5.20
CA THR A 52 5.90 9.70 -5.78
C THR A 52 4.48 9.95 -5.29
N PHE A 53 4.21 10.98 -4.49
CA PHE A 53 2.85 11.25 -4.01
C PHE A 53 1.85 11.33 -5.18
N PRO A 54 0.68 10.65 -5.11
CA PRO A 54 0.11 9.92 -3.96
C PRO A 54 0.45 8.42 -3.91
N PHE A 55 1.41 7.93 -4.70
CA PHE A 55 1.88 6.54 -4.70
C PHE A 55 2.82 6.25 -3.52
N ILE A 56 2.24 6.30 -2.32
CA ILE A 56 2.88 6.12 -1.02
C ILE A 56 2.05 5.13 -0.19
N GLY A 57 2.67 4.51 0.82
CA GLY A 57 1.94 3.65 1.75
C GLY A 57 2.80 3.01 2.82
N GLY A 58 2.14 2.28 3.71
CA GLY A 58 2.77 1.36 4.62
C GLY A 58 3.15 0.04 3.95
N ALA A 59 4.27 -0.54 4.36
CA ALA A 59 4.74 -1.84 3.88
C ALA A 59 5.11 -2.73 5.06
N GLY A 60 4.80 -4.03 4.96
CA GLY A 60 5.18 -5.01 5.98
C GLY A 60 6.69 -5.18 6.19
N ALA A 61 7.51 -4.63 5.30
CA ALA A 61 8.97 -4.57 5.45
C ALA A 61 9.44 -3.44 6.38
N VAL A 62 8.63 -2.40 6.58
CA VAL A 62 8.91 -1.33 7.54
C VAL A 62 8.41 -1.82 8.90
N GLU A 63 9.30 -2.40 9.69
CA GLU A 63 8.93 -3.10 10.93
C GLU A 63 8.56 -2.14 12.09
N ALA A 64 9.18 -0.97 12.13
CA ALA A 64 9.00 0.03 13.18
C ALA A 64 9.55 1.40 12.74
N PHE A 65 9.50 2.38 13.66
CA PHE A 65 10.20 3.66 13.55
C PHE A 65 11.69 3.48 13.18
N ASP A 66 12.20 4.36 12.32
CA ASP A 66 13.60 4.38 11.86
C ASP A 66 14.07 3.06 11.20
N SER A 67 13.15 2.31 10.60
CA SER A 67 13.46 1.08 9.88
C SER A 67 14.41 1.34 8.70
N VAL A 68 15.37 0.44 8.49
CA VAL A 68 16.26 0.43 7.31
C VAL A 68 15.50 0.32 5.98
N ASN A 69 14.24 -0.13 6.01
CA ASN A 69 13.39 -0.26 4.84
C ASN A 69 12.56 1.01 4.55
N CYS A 70 12.71 2.06 5.35
CA CYS A 70 12.09 3.36 5.07
C CYS A 70 12.58 3.94 3.74
N GLY A 71 11.64 4.44 2.94
CA GLY A 71 11.95 4.99 1.62
C GLY A 71 12.22 3.97 0.52
N THR A 72 12.07 2.66 0.79
CA THR A 72 12.17 1.64 -0.27
C THR A 72 11.00 1.75 -1.26
N CYS A 73 11.26 1.43 -2.53
CA CYS A 73 10.27 1.51 -3.60
C CYS A 73 9.85 0.10 -4.04
N TRP A 74 8.54 -0.15 -4.08
CA TRP A 74 7.95 -1.46 -4.30
C TRP A 74 7.06 -1.45 -5.54
N GLN A 75 7.31 -2.37 -6.48
CA GLN A 75 6.39 -2.60 -7.58
C GLN A 75 5.27 -3.54 -7.15
N LEU A 76 4.06 -3.02 -7.06
CA LEU A 76 2.87 -3.80 -6.76
C LEU A 76 2.17 -4.17 -8.07
N THR A 77 1.78 -5.43 -8.23
CA THR A 77 1.07 -5.92 -9.41
C THR A 77 -0.26 -6.53 -9.02
N TYR A 78 -1.33 -6.05 -9.63
CA TYR A 78 -2.68 -6.59 -9.49
C TYR A 78 -3.06 -7.33 -10.75
N THR A 79 -3.57 -8.55 -10.59
CA THR A 79 -4.17 -9.34 -11.66
C THR A 79 -5.67 -9.38 -11.43
N ASN A 80 -6.44 -8.82 -12.36
CA ASN A 80 -7.90 -8.79 -12.24
C ASN A 80 -8.53 -10.16 -12.60
N GLY A 81 -9.86 -10.26 -12.46
CA GLY A 81 -10.59 -11.50 -12.75
C GLY A 81 -10.50 -12.01 -14.20
N SER A 82 -10.08 -11.16 -15.15
CA SER A 82 -9.83 -11.55 -16.55
C SER A 82 -8.39 -12.00 -16.82
N GLY A 83 -7.50 -11.94 -15.82
CA GLY A 83 -6.08 -12.24 -15.96
C GLY A 83 -5.23 -11.06 -16.46
N ALA A 84 -5.84 -9.89 -16.71
CA ALA A 84 -5.11 -8.69 -17.07
C ALA A 84 -4.33 -8.16 -15.86
N LYS A 85 -3.06 -7.78 -16.10
CA LYS A 85 -2.15 -7.29 -15.07
C LYS A 85 -1.98 -5.78 -15.15
N LYS A 86 -1.92 -5.13 -14.00
CA LYS A 86 -1.50 -3.73 -13.87
C LYS A 86 -0.49 -3.60 -12.74
N SER A 87 0.50 -2.77 -12.94
CA SER A 87 1.56 -2.53 -11.95
C SER A 87 1.70 -1.04 -11.65
N ILE A 88 2.02 -0.73 -10.39
CA ILE A 88 2.38 0.61 -9.91
C ILE A 88 3.63 0.50 -9.03
N ASN A 89 4.36 1.60 -8.87
CA ASN A 89 5.44 1.69 -7.91
C ASN A 89 4.97 2.49 -6.70
N VAL A 90 5.20 1.99 -5.48
CA VAL A 90 4.78 2.61 -4.22
C VAL A 90 5.99 2.83 -3.33
N LEU A 91 6.12 4.04 -2.79
CA LEU A 91 7.13 4.38 -1.79
C LEU A 91 6.66 3.94 -0.39
N ALA A 92 7.48 3.16 0.31
CA ALA A 92 7.23 2.74 1.68
C ALA A 92 7.57 3.88 2.65
N ILE A 93 6.55 4.38 3.35
CA ILE A 93 6.68 5.50 4.29
C ILE A 93 6.22 5.16 5.71
N ASP A 94 5.61 3.98 5.90
CA ASP A 94 5.05 3.59 7.18
C ASP A 94 5.07 2.06 7.37
N HIS A 95 4.80 1.63 8.60
CA HIS A 95 4.57 0.24 8.91
C HIS A 95 3.21 -0.24 8.38
N ALA A 96 3.18 -1.46 7.83
CA ALA A 96 1.97 -2.25 7.66
C ALA A 96 2.17 -3.63 8.29
N ALA A 97 1.10 -4.42 8.43
CA ALA A 97 1.25 -5.78 8.93
C ALA A 97 2.19 -6.60 8.03
N ALA A 98 2.95 -7.53 8.62
CA ALA A 98 3.90 -8.37 7.89
C ALA A 98 3.24 -9.04 6.66
N GLY A 99 3.91 -8.95 5.51
CA GLY A 99 3.41 -9.49 4.23
C GLY A 99 2.27 -8.70 3.58
N THR A 100 1.95 -7.50 4.07
CA THR A 100 0.87 -6.65 3.54
C THR A 100 1.36 -5.26 3.12
N PHE A 101 0.49 -4.54 2.42
CA PHE A 101 0.68 -3.13 2.08
C PHE A 101 -0.58 -2.34 2.45
N ASN A 102 -0.42 -1.11 2.95
CA ASN A 102 -1.52 -0.18 3.17
C ASN A 102 -1.22 1.08 2.35
N ILE A 103 -1.80 1.20 1.16
CA ILE A 103 -1.44 2.25 0.18
C ILE A 103 -2.51 3.31 0.06
N ALA A 104 -2.16 4.47 -0.47
CA ALA A 104 -3.12 5.52 -0.77
C ALA A 104 -4.28 5.00 -1.65
N LEU A 105 -5.50 5.49 -1.41
CA LEU A 105 -6.69 5.09 -2.16
C LEU A 105 -6.54 5.39 -3.66
N GLU A 106 -5.91 6.50 -4.02
CA GLU A 106 -5.62 6.84 -5.41
C GLU A 106 -4.62 5.87 -6.06
N ALA A 107 -3.59 5.46 -5.31
CA ALA A 107 -2.66 4.42 -5.76
C ALA A 107 -3.38 3.08 -5.96
N MET A 108 -4.24 2.68 -5.01
CA MET A 108 -5.02 1.45 -5.13
C MET A 108 -6.02 1.49 -6.29
N ASN A 109 -6.71 2.62 -6.49
CA ASN A 109 -7.60 2.79 -7.64
C ASN A 109 -6.82 2.75 -8.95
N THR A 110 -5.63 3.35 -9.00
CA THR A 110 -4.76 3.23 -10.15
C THR A 110 -4.41 1.76 -10.40
N LEU A 111 -3.99 1.02 -9.37
CA LEU A 111 -3.63 -0.39 -9.46
C LEU A 111 -4.80 -1.30 -9.90
N THR A 112 -6.01 -1.04 -9.40
CA THR A 112 -7.19 -1.91 -9.58
C THR A 112 -8.13 -1.44 -10.70
N GLY A 113 -7.82 -0.34 -11.38
CA GLY A 113 -8.69 0.22 -12.41
C GLY A 113 -9.96 0.88 -11.85
N GLY A 114 -9.84 1.53 -10.69
CA GLY A 114 -10.93 2.28 -10.05
C GLY A 114 -11.85 1.42 -9.18
N GLN A 115 -11.42 0.22 -8.79
CA GLN A 115 -12.26 -0.74 -8.07
C GLN A 115 -11.99 -0.76 -6.55
N ALA A 116 -11.10 0.09 -6.04
CA ALA A 116 -10.73 0.08 -4.63
C ALA A 116 -11.81 0.71 -3.73
N ALA A 117 -12.43 1.80 -4.21
CA ALA A 117 -13.61 2.39 -3.58
C ALA A 117 -14.57 2.85 -4.67
N ILE A 118 -15.77 2.28 -4.67
CA ILE A 118 -16.84 2.64 -5.60
C ILE A 118 -17.96 3.25 -4.77
N GLN A 119 -18.38 4.48 -5.12
CA GLN A 119 -19.55 5.08 -4.52
C GLN A 119 -20.78 4.27 -4.92
N VAL A 120 -21.47 3.72 -3.94
CA VAL A 120 -22.74 3.02 -4.10
C VAL A 120 -23.88 3.90 -3.61
N ASP A 121 -25.11 3.55 -3.97
CA ASP A 121 -26.28 4.24 -3.46
C ASP A 121 -26.33 4.18 -1.92
N LYS A 122 -26.82 5.26 -1.29
CA LYS A 122 -26.90 5.35 0.18
C LYS A 122 -27.75 4.25 0.80
N SER A 123 -28.74 3.71 0.08
CA SER A 123 -29.55 2.59 0.55
C SER A 123 -28.73 1.31 0.79
N VAL A 124 -27.61 1.13 0.08
CA VAL A 124 -26.68 0.01 0.34
C VAL A 124 -26.08 0.12 1.74
N CYS A 125 -25.83 1.35 2.20
CA CYS A 125 -25.41 1.65 3.58
C CYS A 125 -26.60 1.77 4.55
N LYS A 126 -27.83 1.46 4.11
CA LYS A 126 -29.07 1.57 4.89
C LYS A 126 -29.32 2.98 5.45
N LEU A 127 -28.89 3.99 4.69
CA LEU A 127 -29.18 5.41 4.91
C LEU A 127 -30.32 5.89 3.99
#